data_AF-A0A177NTN9-F1
#
_entry.id   AF-A0A177NTN9-F1
#
_cell.length_a   1.000
_cell.length_b   1.000
_cell.length_c   1.000
_cell.angle_alpha   90.00
_cell.angle_beta   90.00
_cell.angle_gamma   90.00
#
_symmetry.space_group_name_H-M   'P 1'
#
loop_
_entity.id
_entity.type
_entity.pdbx_description
1 polymer ?
#
loop_
_entity_poly.entity_id
_entity_poly.type
_entity_poly.pdbx_seq_one_letter_code
_entity_poly.pdbx_strand_id
1 'polypeptide(L)'
;MNINISKKQIIAIAAIILFGVLLGVFILSIDKSMPEGEEHGEENHVEAKVHTNQSDDDHGHSDEAKQAQGPHGGDLFINGDFELEILLSEEEGEPRFRIYQFNQHKLLLPAADQVSLLLTRPNGQQQHIDFAPEKDFLQSIQTIEEPHVFEANVTARHDNQALQFSWVKEEGKIALTDHQIEETGITTQTAGAAHIKSVVTLPGEIRFNEDMTSHVVPRLAGVVESVSANLGQQVKKGQVLAVIASTALSEQRSELLSAQKRLELARTTFAREKHLWEAKISAEQDYLQARQAMREAEIAVHNAQHKLMALGASPTVSVNSGTLLNRYEIRAPFDGMVVEKHIALGEAVKEDASIFTISDLSSVWAEIIVSAKDLNVVRVGKKVTIKATAFDSTASGIVSYVGALMGEQTRTAKARVTLANPQMAWRPGLFITVELVAKETEVPVAVSSDAIQTINDKPTIFIRVPGGFIAQPITTGLSDGKVTEIVAGLMPGTEYAVNGSFVIKSEQGKAGASHEH
;
A
#
# COMPACT_ATOMS: atom_id res chain seq x y z
N MET A 1 39.91 38.27 -0.67
CA MET A 1 39.31 37.71 -1.90
C MET A 1 38.38 38.77 -2.47
N ASN A 2 38.84 39.53 -3.47
CA ASN A 2 38.03 40.62 -4.05
C ASN A 2 37.01 40.00 -5.01
N ILE A 3 35.77 39.90 -4.58
CA ILE A 3 34.67 39.41 -5.41
C ILE A 3 34.26 40.55 -6.33
N ASN A 4 34.54 40.39 -7.63
CA ASN A 4 34.17 41.38 -8.65
C ASN A 4 32.73 41.11 -9.09
N ILE A 5 31.77 41.76 -8.44
CA ILE A 5 30.33 41.59 -8.70
C ILE A 5 29.91 42.47 -9.87
N SER A 6 29.30 41.86 -10.89
CA SER A 6 28.80 42.54 -12.08
C SER A 6 27.64 43.49 -11.75
N LYS A 7 27.51 44.64 -12.45
CA LYS A 7 26.36 45.55 -12.30
C LYS A 7 25.01 44.85 -12.42
N LYS A 8 24.91 43.78 -13.22
CA LYS A 8 23.67 42.99 -13.34
C LYS A 8 23.36 42.18 -12.08
N GLN A 9 24.38 41.68 -11.39
CA GLN A 9 24.23 40.95 -10.13
C GLN A 9 23.86 41.88 -8.97
N ILE A 10 24.40 43.11 -8.96
CA ILE A 10 24.01 44.14 -7.97
C ILE A 10 22.53 44.50 -8.12
N ILE A 11 22.03 44.66 -9.36
CA ILE A 11 20.62 44.94 -9.63
C ILE A 11 19.72 43.78 -9.20
N ALA A 12 20.13 42.53 -9.45
CA ALA A 12 19.37 41.35 -9.05
C ALA A 12 19.28 41.21 -7.51
N ILE A 13 20.39 41.45 -6.80
CA ILE A 13 20.42 41.42 -5.33
C ILE A 13 19.56 42.55 -4.75
N ALA A 14 19.62 43.75 -5.33
CA ALA A 14 18.78 44.87 -4.92
C ALA A 14 17.28 44.58 -5.12
N ALA A 15 16.90 43.93 -6.21
CA ALA A 15 15.52 43.54 -6.48
C ALA A 15 14.99 42.50 -5.47
N ILE A 16 15.81 41.52 -5.09
CA ILE A 16 15.44 40.49 -4.10
C ILE A 16 15.26 41.11 -2.71
N ILE A 17 16.15 42.02 -2.31
CA ILE A 17 16.03 42.75 -1.04
C ILE A 17 14.78 43.61 -1.02
N LEU A 18 14.48 44.33 -2.11
CA LEU A 18 13.29 45.18 -2.22
C LEU A 18 11.99 44.36 -2.12
N PHE A 19 11.96 43.17 -2.75
CA PHE A 19 10.80 42.29 -2.70
C PHE A 19 10.60 41.68 -1.30
N GLY A 20 11.69 41.32 -0.61
CA GLY A 20 11.63 40.84 0.77
C GLY A 20 11.14 41.89 1.76
N VAL A 21 11.54 43.16 1.57
CA VAL A 21 11.07 44.28 2.41
C VAL A 21 9.59 44.58 2.15
N LEU A 22 9.14 44.56 0.90
CA LEU A 22 7.71 44.73 0.56
C LEU A 22 6.83 43.61 1.13
N LEU A 23 7.30 42.36 1.09
CA LEU A 23 6.57 41.23 1.66
C LEU A 23 6.49 41.31 3.19
N GLY A 24 7.56 41.78 3.85
CA GLY A 24 7.59 42.00 5.30
C GLY A 24 6.65 43.13 5.75
N VAL A 25 6.57 44.22 4.98
CA VAL A 25 5.64 45.34 5.27
C VAL A 25 4.18 44.93 5.05
N PHE A 26 3.90 44.06 4.07
CA PHE A 26 2.56 43.53 3.83
C PHE A 26 2.08 42.61 4.96
N ILE A 27 2.97 41.76 5.47
CA ILE A 27 2.68 40.85 6.60
C ILE A 27 2.48 41.62 7.91
N LEU A 28 3.19 42.74 8.10
CA LEU A 28 3.07 43.58 9.30
C LEU A 28 1.87 44.55 9.27
N SER A 29 1.17 44.71 8.13
CA SER A 29 -0.02 45.58 8.03
C SER A 29 -1.34 44.86 8.29
N ILE A 30 -1.32 43.55 8.56
CA ILE A 30 -2.53 42.79 8.87
C ILE A 30 -2.54 42.53 10.38
N ASP A 31 -2.90 43.55 11.15
CA ASP A 31 -3.70 43.32 12.35
C ASP A 31 -4.53 44.55 12.73
N LYS A 32 -5.79 44.25 13.09
CA LYS A 32 -6.65 44.86 14.11
C LYS A 32 -7.99 45.50 13.69
N SER A 33 -8.96 45.16 14.54
CA SER A 33 -10.18 45.85 14.99
C SER A 33 -11.53 45.59 14.29
N MET A 34 -12.45 45.04 15.08
CA MET A 34 -13.92 45.17 14.99
C MET A 34 -14.35 46.65 14.99
N PRO A 35 -15.56 46.98 14.52
CA PRO A 35 -16.58 47.41 15.49
C PRO A 35 -18.03 47.03 15.17
N GLU A 36 -18.86 47.21 16.20
CA GLU A 36 -20.33 47.22 16.27
C GLU A 36 -20.98 48.27 15.34
N GLY A 37 -22.27 48.08 15.06
CA GLY A 37 -23.17 49.10 14.50
C GLY A 37 -24.63 48.71 14.66
N GLU A 38 -25.33 49.37 15.58
CA GLU A 38 -26.80 49.43 15.69
C GLU A 38 -27.39 50.49 14.73
N GLU A 39 -28.61 50.16 14.29
CA GLU A 39 -29.79 51.01 14.07
C GLU A 39 -30.15 51.71 12.73
N HIS A 40 -31.42 51.45 12.40
CA HIS A 40 -32.47 52.19 11.68
C HIS A 40 -32.67 52.06 10.16
N GLY A 41 -33.90 51.58 9.84
CA GLY A 41 -34.58 51.77 8.57
C GLY A 41 -35.81 50.85 8.39
N GLU A 42 -36.95 51.21 9.02
CA GLU A 42 -38.29 50.88 8.49
C GLU A 42 -38.36 51.33 7.00
N GLU A 43 -39.11 50.72 6.08
CA GLU A 43 -40.55 50.49 6.10
C GLU A 43 -40.93 49.78 4.78
N ASN A 44 -41.68 48.68 4.81
CA ASN A 44 -43.00 48.53 4.15
C ASN A 44 -43.40 47.08 3.86
N HIS A 45 -44.61 46.82 4.35
CA HIS A 45 -45.43 45.63 4.23
C HIS A 45 -45.89 45.34 2.80
N VAL A 46 -46.09 44.05 2.49
CA VAL A 46 -47.31 43.59 1.83
C VAL A 46 -47.78 42.28 2.48
N GLU A 47 -49.02 42.32 2.95
CA GLU A 47 -49.80 41.22 3.54
C GLU A 47 -50.07 40.07 2.57
N ALA A 48 -50.19 38.86 3.10
CA ALA A 48 -51.25 37.94 2.72
C ALA A 48 -51.69 37.10 3.92
N LYS A 49 -53.00 37.18 4.19
CA LYS A 49 -53.73 36.60 5.33
C LYS A 49 -54.06 35.11 5.14
N VAL A 50 -54.01 34.41 6.28
CA VAL A 50 -55.00 33.42 6.79
C VAL A 50 -55.15 32.09 6.04
N HIS A 51 -54.87 30.99 6.74
CA HIS A 51 -55.89 30.04 7.17
C HIS A 51 -55.41 29.22 8.37
N THR A 52 -56.00 29.51 9.54
CA THR A 52 -56.17 28.56 10.64
C THR A 52 -57.06 27.43 10.15
N ASN A 53 -56.59 26.19 10.26
CA ASN A 53 -57.47 25.04 10.33
C ASN A 53 -56.99 24.14 11.46
N GLN A 54 -57.89 23.94 12.41
CA GLN A 54 -57.79 23.03 13.52
C GLN A 54 -58.69 21.85 13.19
N SER A 55 -58.10 20.66 13.11
CA SER A 55 -58.70 19.32 13.22
C SER A 55 -57.48 18.41 13.35
N ASP A 56 -57.15 17.98 14.57
CA ASP A 56 -57.63 16.71 15.13
C ASP A 56 -57.34 15.55 14.17
N ASP A 57 -56.22 14.89 14.39
CA ASP A 57 -56.06 13.45 14.24
C ASP A 57 -54.95 12.98 15.19
N ASP A 58 -55.42 12.56 16.36
CA ASP A 58 -54.95 11.47 17.20
C ASP A 58 -53.90 10.54 16.54
N HIS A 59 -52.68 10.54 17.08
CA HIS A 59 -51.84 9.34 17.15
C HIS A 59 -50.96 9.39 18.40
N GLY A 60 -51.56 8.89 19.50
CA GLY A 60 -50.94 7.94 20.42
C GLY A 60 -49.49 8.19 20.80
N HIS A 61 -49.29 9.10 21.76
CA HIS A 61 -48.18 8.94 22.70
C HIS A 61 -48.40 7.62 23.45
N SER A 62 -47.57 6.63 23.17
CA SER A 62 -47.44 5.48 24.06
C SER A 62 -46.90 5.99 25.38
N ASP A 63 -47.79 6.18 26.36
CA ASP A 63 -47.45 6.37 27.75
C ASP A 63 -46.61 5.18 28.22
N GLU A 64 -45.28 5.30 28.18
CA GLU A 64 -44.43 4.46 29.01
C GLU A 64 -44.72 4.86 30.45
N ALA A 65 -45.33 3.94 31.19
CA ALA A 65 -45.62 4.12 32.61
C ALA A 65 -44.31 4.48 33.34
N LYS A 66 -44.19 5.72 33.81
CA LYS A 66 -43.11 6.12 34.71
C LYS A 66 -43.09 5.15 35.90
N GLN A 67 -42.05 4.33 35.99
CA GLN A 67 -41.76 3.58 37.21
C GLN A 67 -41.69 4.57 38.37
N ALA A 68 -42.42 4.28 39.45
CA ALA A 68 -42.41 5.12 40.63
C ALA A 68 -41.01 5.09 41.21
N GLN A 69 -40.51 6.24 41.69
CA GLN A 69 -39.21 6.28 42.35
C GLN A 69 -39.38 5.90 43.83
N GLY A 70 -38.60 4.94 44.29
CA GLY A 70 -38.65 4.43 45.66
C GLY A 70 -37.99 5.39 46.67
N PRO A 71 -38.12 5.08 47.98
CA PRO A 71 -37.59 5.92 49.05
C PRO A 71 -36.06 6.07 49.06
N HIS A 72 -35.32 5.20 48.38
CA HIS A 72 -33.87 5.24 48.23
C HIS A 72 -33.43 5.77 46.85
N GLY A 73 -34.36 6.29 46.04
CA GLY A 73 -34.07 6.88 44.74
C GLY A 73 -33.96 5.89 43.59
N GLY A 74 -34.23 4.60 43.83
CA GLY A 74 -34.25 3.55 42.80
C GLY A 74 -35.61 3.41 42.11
N ASP A 75 -35.68 2.50 41.15
CA ASP A 75 -36.92 2.14 40.45
C ASP A 75 -37.76 1.20 41.31
N LEU A 76 -38.98 1.61 41.65
CA LEU A 76 -39.90 0.88 42.51
C LEU A 76 -40.87 0.04 41.67
N PHE A 77 -40.92 -1.26 41.97
CA PHE A 77 -41.83 -2.24 41.40
C PHE A 77 -42.80 -2.73 42.47
N ILE A 78 -44.08 -2.72 42.18
CA ILE A 78 -45.13 -3.08 43.16
C ILE A 78 -45.91 -4.28 42.63
N ASN A 79 -46.08 -5.32 43.45
CA ASN A 79 -46.93 -6.47 43.16
C ASN A 79 -47.74 -6.85 44.41
N GLY A 80 -48.99 -6.37 44.45
CA GLY A 80 -49.84 -6.50 45.64
C GLY A 80 -49.27 -5.70 46.80
N ASP A 81 -49.06 -6.38 47.94
CA ASP A 81 -48.49 -5.79 49.16
C ASP A 81 -46.94 -5.80 49.15
N PHE A 82 -46.31 -6.50 48.20
CA PHE A 82 -44.86 -6.60 48.09
C PHE A 82 -44.31 -5.54 47.13
N GLU A 83 -43.27 -4.84 47.57
CA GLU A 83 -42.60 -3.81 46.79
C GLU A 83 -41.11 -4.12 46.70
N LEU A 84 -40.53 -3.88 45.53
CA LEU A 84 -39.12 -4.10 45.22
C LEU A 84 -38.55 -2.81 44.67
N GLU A 85 -37.57 -2.23 45.34
CA GLU A 85 -36.84 -1.06 44.82
C GLU A 85 -35.47 -1.51 44.35
N ILE A 86 -35.11 -1.16 43.11
CA ILE A 86 -33.84 -1.53 42.48
C ILE A 86 -33.08 -0.27 42.10
N LEU A 87 -31.83 -0.18 42.53
CA LEU A 87 -30.95 0.95 42.26
C LEU A 87 -29.62 0.45 41.71
N LEU A 88 -29.12 1.08 40.65
CA LEU A 88 -27.70 0.97 40.27
C LEU A 88 -26.92 2.06 41.01
N SER A 89 -26.09 1.65 41.96
CA SER A 89 -25.29 2.54 42.80
C SER A 89 -23.83 2.44 42.41
N GLU A 90 -23.18 3.58 42.19
CA GLU A 90 -21.75 3.66 41.91
C GLU A 90 -21.04 4.26 43.13
N GLU A 91 -20.63 3.39 44.05
CA GLU A 91 -19.76 3.76 45.17
C GLU A 91 -18.33 3.32 44.86
N GLU A 92 -17.36 4.19 45.14
CA GLU A 92 -15.93 3.95 44.88
C GLU A 92 -15.57 3.60 43.42
N GLY A 93 -16.42 3.96 42.45
CA GLY A 93 -16.22 3.69 41.02
C GLY A 93 -16.55 2.25 40.59
N GLU A 94 -17.21 1.46 41.45
CA GLU A 94 -17.72 0.13 41.13
C GLU A 94 -19.25 0.15 41.07
N PRO A 95 -19.86 0.25 39.88
CA PRO A 95 -21.32 0.19 39.73
C PRO A 95 -21.85 -1.18 40.19
N ARG A 96 -22.78 -1.18 41.14
CA ARG A 96 -23.40 -2.38 41.73
C ARG A 96 -24.90 -2.20 41.91
N PHE A 97 -25.66 -3.28 41.78
CA PHE A 97 -27.09 -3.24 42.07
C PHE A 97 -27.34 -3.31 43.57
N ARG A 98 -28.32 -2.53 44.02
CA ARG A 98 -28.90 -2.58 45.36
C ARG A 98 -30.39 -2.85 45.23
N ILE A 99 -30.87 -3.79 46.04
CA ILE A 99 -32.27 -4.18 46.05
C ILE A 99 -32.82 -4.03 47.46
N TYR A 100 -33.85 -3.21 47.62
CA TYR A 100 -34.62 -3.09 48.85
C TYR A 100 -35.96 -3.78 48.65
N GLN A 101 -36.43 -4.48 49.69
CA GLN A 101 -37.70 -5.20 49.66
C GLN A 101 -38.61 -4.64 50.74
N PHE A 102 -39.87 -4.42 50.41
CA PHE A 102 -40.87 -3.92 51.36
C PHE A 102 -42.11 -4.80 51.32
N ASN A 103 -42.81 -4.85 52.46
CA ASN A 103 -44.17 -5.37 52.54
C ASN A 103 -45.03 -4.32 53.25
N GLN A 104 -46.09 -3.86 52.60
CA GLN A 104 -46.96 -2.77 53.07
C GLN A 104 -46.14 -1.53 53.46
N HIS A 105 -45.25 -1.07 52.57
CA HIS A 105 -44.32 0.06 52.78
C HIS A 105 -43.32 -0.09 53.94
N LYS A 106 -43.23 -1.27 54.57
CA LYS A 106 -42.27 -1.56 55.63
C LYS A 106 -41.10 -2.37 55.09
N LEU A 107 -39.88 -1.85 55.30
CA LEU A 107 -38.65 -2.49 54.85
C LEU A 107 -38.47 -3.88 55.48
N LEU A 108 -38.15 -4.86 54.65
CA LEU A 108 -37.87 -6.25 55.01
C LEU A 108 -36.36 -6.43 55.23
N LEU A 109 -36.00 -7.40 56.07
CA LEU A 109 -34.60 -7.79 56.25
C LEU A 109 -34.11 -8.56 55.01
N PRO A 110 -32.94 -8.22 54.45
CA PRO A 110 -32.45 -8.84 53.22
C PRO A 110 -32.01 -10.29 53.44
N ALA A 111 -32.35 -11.19 52.50
CA ALA A 111 -31.89 -12.57 52.47
C ALA A 111 -31.44 -12.98 51.06
N ALA A 112 -30.22 -13.52 50.94
CA ALA A 112 -29.55 -13.79 49.66
C ALA A 112 -30.33 -14.74 48.73
N ASP A 113 -31.04 -15.72 49.29
CA ASP A 113 -31.77 -16.76 48.56
C ASP A 113 -33.14 -16.30 48.05
N GLN A 114 -33.50 -15.05 48.35
CA GLN A 114 -34.80 -14.48 47.99
C GLN A 114 -34.76 -13.72 46.67
N VAL A 115 -33.61 -13.34 46.13
CA VAL A 115 -33.56 -12.60 44.85
C VAL A 115 -32.50 -13.16 43.92
N SER A 116 -32.90 -13.39 42.68
CA SER A 116 -31.99 -13.68 41.57
C SER A 116 -32.30 -12.78 40.39
N LEU A 117 -31.28 -12.30 39.69
CA LEU A 117 -31.45 -11.43 38.53
C LEU A 117 -30.73 -12.03 37.32
N LEU A 118 -31.42 -12.09 36.18
CA LEU A 118 -30.82 -12.40 34.88
C LEU A 118 -30.75 -11.12 34.05
N LEU A 119 -29.54 -10.62 33.84
CA LEU A 119 -29.25 -9.44 33.06
C LEU A 119 -28.99 -9.84 31.60
N THR A 120 -29.71 -9.24 30.66
CA THR A 120 -29.52 -9.42 29.23
C THR A 120 -29.05 -8.10 28.62
N ARG A 121 -27.85 -8.09 28.03
CA ARG A 121 -27.30 -6.94 27.32
C ARG A 121 -27.77 -6.92 25.85
N PRO A 122 -27.79 -5.75 25.21
CA PRO A 122 -28.22 -5.61 23.81
C PRO A 122 -27.34 -6.34 22.79
N ASN A 123 -26.09 -6.68 23.16
CA ASN A 123 -25.23 -7.54 22.35
C ASN A 123 -25.62 -9.04 22.44
N GLY A 124 -26.67 -9.41 23.19
CA GLY A 124 -27.14 -10.77 23.40
C GLY A 124 -26.52 -11.48 24.61
N GLN A 125 -25.58 -10.85 25.31
CA GLN A 125 -24.93 -11.45 26.48
C GLN A 125 -25.88 -11.54 27.67
N GLN A 126 -26.03 -12.75 28.21
CA GLN A 126 -26.79 -12.99 29.43
C GLN A 126 -25.85 -13.24 30.63
N GLN A 127 -26.18 -12.65 31.77
CA GLN A 127 -25.39 -12.75 33.00
C GLN A 127 -26.32 -12.93 34.20
N HIS A 128 -26.11 -13.99 34.98
CA HIS A 128 -26.75 -14.13 36.29
C HIS A 128 -26.03 -13.24 37.31
N ILE A 129 -26.82 -12.46 38.05
CA ILE A 129 -26.34 -11.59 39.13
C ILE A 129 -26.86 -12.14 40.45
N ASP A 130 -25.91 -12.39 41.34
CA ASP A 130 -26.15 -12.91 42.67
C ASP A 130 -26.04 -11.78 43.69
N PHE A 131 -26.75 -11.92 44.81
CA PHE A 131 -26.84 -10.88 45.83
C PHE A 131 -26.38 -11.38 47.20
N ALA A 132 -25.75 -10.49 47.96
CA ALA A 132 -25.41 -10.68 49.36
C ALA A 132 -26.17 -9.66 50.23
N PRO A 133 -26.67 -10.05 51.42
CA PRO A 133 -27.34 -9.14 52.33
C PRO A 133 -26.34 -8.16 52.95
N GLU A 134 -26.68 -6.88 52.91
CA GLU A 134 -25.94 -5.77 53.49
C GLU A 134 -26.90 -4.91 54.29
N LYS A 135 -26.71 -4.81 55.62
CA LYS A 135 -27.58 -4.06 56.56
C LYS A 135 -29.08 -4.19 56.26
N ASP A 136 -29.61 -3.31 55.42
CA ASP A 136 -31.00 -3.09 55.07
C ASP A 136 -31.34 -3.33 53.57
N PHE A 137 -30.40 -3.82 52.76
CA PHE A 137 -30.58 -4.15 51.34
C PHE A 137 -29.79 -5.39 50.87
N LEU A 138 -30.04 -5.81 49.63
CA LEU A 138 -29.29 -6.83 48.92
C LEU A 138 -28.34 -6.17 47.91
N GLN A 139 -27.04 -6.43 48.00
CA GLN A 139 -26.03 -5.89 47.09
C GLN A 139 -25.55 -6.94 46.08
N SER A 140 -25.38 -6.57 44.81
CA SER A 140 -24.80 -7.48 43.83
C SER A 140 -23.36 -7.85 44.15
N ILE A 141 -23.04 -9.14 44.10
CA ILE A 141 -21.69 -9.66 44.29
C ILE A 141 -20.80 -9.27 43.10
N GLN A 142 -21.36 -9.33 41.90
CA GLN A 142 -20.73 -8.88 40.67
C GLN A 142 -20.85 -7.35 40.51
N THR A 143 -19.84 -6.72 39.91
CA THR A 143 -19.92 -5.36 39.38
C THR A 143 -20.67 -5.34 38.05
N ILE A 144 -21.30 -4.21 37.74
CA ILE A 144 -22.13 -4.03 36.54
C ILE A 144 -21.36 -3.15 35.55
N GLU A 145 -20.57 -3.79 34.71
CA GLU A 145 -19.77 -3.10 33.69
C GLU A 145 -20.65 -2.32 32.70
N GLU A 146 -20.18 -1.13 32.32
CA GLU A 146 -20.74 -0.30 31.24
C GLU A 146 -20.72 -1.05 29.89
N PRO A 147 -21.67 -0.78 28.98
CA PRO A 147 -22.77 0.18 29.12
C PRO A 147 -23.88 -0.32 30.06
N HIS A 148 -24.50 0.57 30.84
CA HIS A 148 -25.64 0.26 31.73
C HIS A 148 -26.97 0.17 30.97
N VAL A 149 -26.92 -0.32 29.73
CA VAL A 149 -28.09 -0.64 28.93
C VAL A 149 -28.35 -2.13 29.00
N PHE A 150 -29.48 -2.52 29.57
CA PHE A 150 -29.84 -3.92 29.74
C PHE A 150 -31.34 -4.10 30.01
N GLU A 151 -31.79 -5.33 29.78
CA GLU A 151 -33.05 -5.85 30.30
C GLU A 151 -32.73 -6.84 31.43
N ALA A 152 -33.21 -6.56 32.64
CA ALA A 152 -33.01 -7.39 33.82
C ALA A 152 -34.33 -8.04 34.22
N ASN A 153 -34.36 -9.38 34.17
CA ASN A 153 -35.47 -10.16 34.71
C ASN A 153 -35.15 -10.54 36.16
N VAL A 154 -35.87 -9.93 37.09
CA VAL A 154 -35.65 -10.08 38.53
C VAL A 154 -36.71 -11.01 39.09
N THR A 155 -36.27 -12.08 39.75
CA THR A 155 -37.16 -13.00 40.47
C THR A 155 -36.94 -12.83 41.96
N ALA A 156 -37.96 -12.32 42.66
CA ALA A 156 -37.98 -12.20 44.11
C ALA A 156 -38.88 -13.27 44.73
N ARG A 157 -38.50 -13.85 45.87
CA ARG A 157 -39.26 -14.85 46.60
C ARG A 157 -39.82 -14.24 47.88
N HIS A 158 -41.14 -14.25 48.00
CA HIS A 158 -41.85 -13.81 49.20
C HIS A 158 -42.97 -14.79 49.53
N ASP A 159 -43.12 -15.19 50.80
CA ASP A 159 -44.14 -16.14 51.27
C ASP A 159 -44.31 -17.40 50.40
N ASN A 160 -43.18 -17.98 49.97
CA ASN A 160 -43.12 -19.18 49.13
C ASN A 160 -43.67 -19.01 47.69
N GLN A 161 -43.88 -17.77 47.24
CA GLN A 161 -44.22 -17.39 45.88
C GLN A 161 -43.03 -16.73 45.18
N ALA A 162 -42.87 -16.97 43.87
CA ALA A 162 -41.87 -16.30 43.04
C ALA A 162 -42.53 -15.18 42.24
N LEU A 163 -42.14 -13.95 42.53
CA LEU A 163 -42.58 -12.72 41.86
C LEU A 163 -41.53 -12.34 40.82
N GLN A 164 -41.97 -12.04 39.60
CA GLN A 164 -41.10 -11.65 38.49
C GLN A 164 -41.31 -10.18 38.14
N PHE A 165 -40.21 -9.46 37.96
CA PHE A 165 -40.17 -8.05 37.58
C PHE A 165 -39.23 -7.88 36.39
N SER A 166 -39.60 -7.03 35.43
CA SER A 166 -38.72 -6.65 34.32
C SER A 166 -38.25 -5.22 34.54
N TRP A 167 -36.94 -5.03 34.58
CA TRP A 167 -36.29 -3.74 34.73
C TRP A 167 -35.47 -3.46 33.48
N VAL A 168 -35.86 -2.42 32.74
CA VAL A 168 -35.15 -1.99 31.53
C VAL A 168 -34.44 -0.70 31.84
N LYS A 169 -33.13 -0.66 31.59
CA LYS A 169 -32.33 0.55 31.69
C LYS A 169 -31.76 0.87 30.32
N GLU A 170 -31.94 2.10 29.84
CA GLU A 170 -31.46 2.58 28.52
C GLU A 170 -30.39 3.67 28.63
N GLU A 171 -29.74 3.81 29.79
CA GLU A 171 -28.73 4.85 30.04
C GLU A 171 -27.52 4.71 29.11
N GLY A 172 -27.26 5.73 28.28
CA GLY A 172 -26.21 5.70 27.26
C GLY A 172 -26.68 5.29 25.85
N LYS A 173 -27.99 5.02 25.67
CA LYS A 173 -28.61 4.83 24.34
C LYS A 173 -28.63 6.15 23.56
N ILE A 174 -28.15 6.09 22.33
CA ILE A 174 -28.17 7.20 21.39
C ILE A 174 -29.44 7.06 20.56
N ALA A 175 -30.48 7.79 20.96
CA ALA A 175 -31.79 7.72 20.34
C ALA A 175 -31.76 8.28 18.90
N LEU A 176 -32.07 7.42 17.93
CA LEU A 176 -32.14 7.77 16.51
C LEU A 176 -33.29 6.97 15.89
N THR A 177 -34.24 7.69 15.29
CA THR A 177 -35.35 7.09 14.55
C THR A 177 -34.87 6.46 13.25
N ASP A 178 -35.60 5.48 12.73
CA ASP A 178 -35.24 4.80 11.47
C ASP A 178 -35.08 5.79 10.30
N HIS A 179 -35.94 6.81 10.24
CA HIS A 179 -35.85 7.89 9.25
C HIS A 179 -34.56 8.70 9.37
N GLN A 180 -34.15 9.07 10.59
CA GLN A 180 -32.90 9.80 10.83
C GLN A 180 -31.67 8.96 10.47
N ILE A 181 -31.72 7.65 10.71
CA ILE A 181 -30.63 6.72 10.37
C ILE A 181 -30.46 6.65 8.86
N GLU A 182 -31.57 6.59 8.12
CA GLU A 182 -31.55 6.58 6.65
C GLU A 182 -31.06 7.93 6.07
N GLU A 183 -31.59 9.06 6.55
CA GLU A 183 -31.19 10.40 6.09
C GLU A 183 -29.72 10.73 6.37
N THR A 184 -29.17 10.21 7.47
CA THR A 184 -27.75 10.41 7.84
C THR A 184 -26.81 9.42 7.13
N GLY A 185 -27.34 8.50 6.32
CA GLY A 185 -26.55 7.54 5.55
C GLY A 185 -25.87 6.47 6.42
N ILE A 186 -26.37 6.23 7.64
CA ILE A 186 -25.84 5.20 8.52
C ILE A 186 -26.26 3.85 7.98
N THR A 187 -25.29 2.98 7.70
CA THR A 187 -25.55 1.60 7.27
C THR A 187 -25.13 0.63 8.36
N THR A 188 -25.86 -0.48 8.47
CA THR A 188 -25.58 -1.54 9.44
C THR A 188 -25.06 -2.82 8.76
N GLN A 189 -24.31 -3.61 9.51
CA GLN A 189 -23.88 -4.96 9.15
C GLN A 189 -24.03 -5.89 10.35
N THR A 190 -24.09 -7.19 10.09
CA THR A 190 -24.14 -8.21 11.13
C THR A 190 -22.75 -8.77 11.38
N ALA A 191 -22.31 -8.76 12.64
CA ALA A 191 -21.03 -9.34 13.03
C ALA A 191 -21.06 -10.87 12.86
N GLY A 192 -20.00 -11.45 12.30
CA GLY A 192 -19.98 -12.88 12.01
C GLY A 192 -18.60 -13.38 11.61
N ALA A 193 -18.54 -14.64 11.21
CA ALA A 193 -17.28 -15.28 10.84
C ALA A 193 -16.69 -14.65 9.58
N ALA A 194 -15.37 -14.43 9.59
CA ALA A 194 -14.64 -13.91 8.44
C ALA A 194 -13.26 -14.55 8.33
N HIS A 195 -12.72 -14.52 7.11
CA HIS A 195 -11.34 -14.91 6.86
C HIS A 195 -10.48 -13.65 6.82
N ILE A 196 -9.54 -13.53 7.76
CA ILE A 196 -8.62 -12.39 7.84
C ILE A 196 -7.29 -12.77 7.23
N LYS A 197 -6.83 -11.95 6.28
CA LYS A 197 -5.55 -12.15 5.59
C LYS A 197 -4.45 -11.36 6.28
N SER A 198 -3.56 -12.05 6.98
CA SER A 198 -2.34 -11.43 7.48
C SER A 198 -1.41 -11.10 6.31
N VAL A 199 -1.31 -9.82 5.97
CA VAL A 199 -0.44 -9.32 4.91
C VAL A 199 0.91 -8.93 5.51
N VAL A 200 1.99 -9.39 4.88
CA VAL A 200 3.35 -8.94 5.15
C VAL A 200 3.72 -7.94 4.09
N THR A 201 4.15 -6.77 4.54
CA THR A 201 4.57 -5.66 3.69
C THR A 201 6.08 -5.60 3.65
N LEU A 202 6.66 -5.68 2.45
CA LEU A 202 8.09 -5.76 2.24
C LEU A 202 8.55 -4.59 1.37
N PRO A 203 9.61 -3.86 1.76
CA PRO A 203 10.17 -2.82 0.93
C PRO A 203 10.93 -3.43 -0.25
N GLY A 204 10.95 -2.72 -1.37
CA GLY A 204 11.71 -3.10 -2.54
C GLY A 204 11.99 -1.95 -3.49
N GLU A 205 12.65 -2.29 -4.58
CA GLU A 205 13.00 -1.36 -5.65
C GLU A 205 12.87 -2.05 -7.01
N ILE A 206 12.42 -1.31 -8.03
CA ILE A 206 12.48 -1.79 -9.40
C ILE A 206 13.93 -1.74 -9.88
N ARG A 207 14.42 -2.85 -10.41
CA ARG A 207 15.75 -3.03 -11.00
C ARG A 207 15.63 -3.48 -12.45
N PHE A 208 16.69 -3.28 -13.23
CA PHE A 208 16.80 -3.89 -14.54
C PHE A 208 16.67 -5.40 -14.41
N ASN A 209 16.03 -6.03 -15.38
CA ASN A 209 16.14 -7.47 -15.53
C ASN A 209 17.54 -7.76 -16.09
N GLU A 210 18.46 -8.22 -15.24
CA GLU A 210 19.85 -8.44 -15.66
C GLU A 210 19.99 -9.57 -16.67
N ASP A 211 19.04 -10.52 -16.71
CA ASP A 211 18.99 -11.56 -17.75
C ASP A 211 18.67 -10.98 -19.14
N MET A 212 18.12 -9.77 -19.18
CA MET A 212 17.78 -9.03 -20.40
C MET A 212 18.62 -7.75 -20.55
N THR A 213 19.77 -7.69 -19.88
CA THR A 213 20.70 -6.57 -19.90
C THR A 213 22.06 -7.04 -20.40
N SER A 214 22.69 -6.26 -21.27
CA SER A 214 24.04 -6.54 -21.78
C SER A 214 24.91 -5.31 -21.67
N HIS A 215 26.09 -5.52 -21.11
CA HIS A 215 27.20 -4.58 -21.22
C HIS A 215 27.86 -4.75 -22.57
N VAL A 216 27.88 -3.68 -23.36
CA VAL A 216 28.53 -3.65 -24.67
C VAL A 216 29.97 -3.21 -24.45
N VAL A 217 30.90 -4.08 -24.83
CA VAL A 217 32.35 -3.85 -24.78
C VAL A 217 32.92 -3.91 -26.19
N PRO A 218 33.91 -3.07 -26.55
CA PRO A 218 34.60 -3.19 -27.82
C PRO A 218 35.52 -4.42 -27.81
N ARG A 219 35.62 -5.17 -28.92
CA ARG A 219 36.55 -6.32 -29.00
C ARG A 219 37.98 -5.92 -29.39
N LEU A 220 38.18 -4.67 -29.78
CA LEU A 220 39.45 -4.11 -30.22
C LEU A 220 39.61 -2.73 -29.60
N ALA A 221 40.82 -2.42 -29.15
CA ALA A 221 41.14 -1.07 -28.70
C ALA A 221 41.16 -0.07 -29.88
N GLY A 222 40.84 1.19 -29.59
CA GLY A 222 40.81 2.25 -30.59
C GLY A 222 40.41 3.62 -30.05
N VAL A 223 40.43 4.62 -30.93
CA VAL A 223 39.99 5.99 -30.63
C VAL A 223 38.57 6.19 -31.18
N VAL A 224 37.68 6.78 -30.40
CA VAL A 224 36.28 6.98 -30.78
C VAL A 224 36.16 8.05 -31.87
N GLU A 225 35.70 7.64 -33.05
CA GLU A 225 35.45 8.53 -34.20
C GLU A 225 34.05 9.11 -34.19
N SER A 226 33.06 8.36 -33.70
CA SER A 226 31.69 8.84 -33.57
C SER A 226 30.90 8.04 -32.55
N VAL A 227 29.93 8.70 -31.94
CA VAL A 227 28.98 8.09 -31.00
C VAL A 227 27.58 8.45 -31.46
N SER A 228 26.91 7.50 -32.12
CA SER A 228 25.58 7.69 -32.68
C SER A 228 24.46 7.42 -31.68
N ALA A 229 24.71 6.58 -30.68
CA ALA A 229 23.75 6.24 -29.64
C ALA A 229 23.74 7.23 -28.48
N ASN A 230 22.54 7.51 -27.97
CA ASN A 230 22.30 8.38 -26.82
C ASN A 230 21.66 7.62 -25.67
N LEU A 231 21.87 8.12 -24.45
CA LEU A 231 21.21 7.63 -23.24
C LEU A 231 19.68 7.74 -23.40
N GLY A 232 18.94 6.68 -23.07
CA GLY A 232 17.49 6.59 -23.21
C GLY A 232 17.00 6.27 -24.63
N GLN A 233 17.90 6.15 -25.62
CA GLN A 233 17.51 5.83 -26.99
C GLN A 233 17.14 4.35 -27.12
N GLN A 234 16.03 4.07 -27.81
CA GLN A 234 15.71 2.72 -28.29
C GLN A 234 16.57 2.36 -29.50
N VAL A 235 17.16 1.18 -29.46
CA VAL A 235 18.06 0.64 -30.49
C VAL A 235 17.58 -0.73 -30.94
N LYS A 236 17.79 -1.02 -32.23
CA LYS A 236 17.51 -2.34 -32.81
C LYS A 236 18.78 -3.18 -32.87
N LYS A 237 18.63 -4.50 -32.83
CA LYS A 237 19.71 -5.46 -33.05
C LYS A 237 20.49 -5.12 -34.32
N GLY A 238 21.81 -5.03 -34.17
CA GLY A 238 22.72 -4.68 -35.25
C GLY A 238 22.84 -3.19 -35.55
N GLN A 239 22.05 -2.31 -34.93
CA GLN A 239 22.20 -0.85 -35.09
C GLN A 239 23.58 -0.39 -34.60
N VAL A 240 24.23 0.49 -35.36
CA VAL A 240 25.54 1.08 -34.98
C VAL A 240 25.34 2.05 -33.82
N LEU A 241 26.07 1.82 -32.74
CA LEU A 241 26.05 2.62 -31.51
C LEU A 241 27.20 3.64 -31.49
N ALA A 242 28.39 3.18 -31.85
CA ALA A 242 29.60 3.96 -31.92
C ALA A 242 30.55 3.39 -32.97
N VAL A 243 31.49 4.21 -33.39
CA VAL A 243 32.55 3.85 -34.33
C VAL A 243 33.89 4.21 -33.70
N ILE A 244 34.83 3.27 -33.73
CA ILE A 244 36.18 3.49 -33.26
C ILE A 244 37.19 3.23 -34.39
N ALA A 245 38.26 4.00 -34.40
CA ALA A 245 39.45 3.79 -35.21
C ALA A 245 40.40 2.84 -34.47
N SER A 246 40.50 1.60 -34.95
CA SER A 246 41.39 0.57 -34.42
C SER A 246 42.56 0.29 -35.36
N THR A 247 43.78 0.48 -34.87
CA THR A 247 45.00 0.12 -35.62
C THR A 247 45.11 -1.39 -35.81
N ALA A 248 44.77 -2.17 -34.78
CA ALA A 248 44.75 -3.64 -34.84
C ALA A 248 43.82 -4.15 -35.95
N LEU A 249 42.63 -3.54 -36.12
CA LEU A 249 41.73 -3.90 -37.23
C LEU A 249 42.33 -3.58 -38.59
N SER A 250 43.00 -2.42 -38.70
CA SER A 250 43.68 -2.00 -39.93
C SER A 250 44.74 -3.00 -40.36
N GLU A 251 45.54 -3.51 -39.43
CA GLU A 251 46.55 -4.54 -39.67
C GLU A 251 45.92 -5.85 -40.16
N GLN A 252 44.85 -6.34 -39.51
CA GLN A 252 44.19 -7.57 -39.93
C GLN A 252 43.53 -7.45 -41.31
N ARG A 253 42.91 -6.31 -41.62
CA ARG A 253 42.35 -6.06 -42.96
C ARG A 253 43.43 -5.91 -44.03
N SER A 254 44.57 -5.30 -43.70
CA SER A 254 45.72 -5.19 -44.60
C SER A 254 46.32 -6.56 -44.93
N GLU A 255 46.39 -7.45 -43.94
CA GLU A 255 46.84 -8.84 -44.14
C GLU A 255 45.87 -9.63 -45.03
N LEU A 256 44.55 -9.48 -44.83
CA LEU A 256 43.56 -10.09 -45.72
C LEU A 256 43.73 -9.60 -47.17
N LEU A 257 43.90 -8.28 -47.37
CA LEU A 257 44.08 -7.71 -48.70
C LEU A 257 45.36 -8.23 -49.38
N SER A 258 46.45 -8.30 -48.63
CA SER A 258 47.72 -8.88 -49.08
C SER A 258 47.57 -10.35 -49.47
N ALA A 259 46.91 -11.16 -48.63
CA ALA A 259 46.63 -12.57 -48.91
C ALA A 259 45.76 -12.76 -50.16
N GLN A 260 44.73 -11.91 -50.34
CA GLN A 260 43.87 -11.94 -51.53
C GLN A 260 44.67 -11.64 -52.81
N LYS A 261 45.58 -10.66 -52.78
CA LYS A 261 46.43 -10.34 -53.94
C LYS A 261 47.44 -11.44 -54.25
N ARG A 262 47.97 -12.11 -53.23
CA ARG A 262 48.82 -13.30 -53.41
C ARG A 262 48.04 -14.46 -54.02
N LEU A 263 46.80 -14.70 -53.57
CA LEU A 263 45.94 -15.74 -54.14
C LEU A 263 45.55 -15.43 -55.59
N GLU A 264 45.26 -14.17 -55.92
CA GLU A 264 44.99 -13.73 -57.29
C GLU A 264 46.18 -14.06 -58.21
N LEU A 265 47.40 -13.66 -57.81
CA LEU A 265 48.62 -14.00 -58.54
C LEU A 265 48.80 -15.52 -58.67
N ALA A 266 48.72 -16.26 -57.57
CA ALA A 266 48.92 -17.71 -57.56
C ALA A 266 47.90 -18.45 -58.42
N ARG A 267 46.64 -17.99 -58.48
CA ARG A 267 45.61 -18.53 -59.38
C ARG A 267 45.98 -18.31 -60.85
N THR A 268 46.47 -17.13 -61.21
CA THR A 268 46.89 -16.87 -62.61
C THR A 268 48.10 -17.70 -63.02
N THR A 269 49.08 -17.85 -62.12
CA THR A 269 50.25 -18.71 -62.34
C THR A 269 49.83 -20.17 -62.47
N PHE A 270 49.00 -20.68 -61.57
CA PHE A 270 48.46 -22.05 -61.65
C PHE A 270 47.71 -22.30 -62.95
N ALA A 271 46.84 -21.36 -63.38
CA ALA A 271 46.11 -21.50 -64.64
C ALA A 271 47.05 -21.55 -65.86
N ARG A 272 48.10 -20.72 -65.85
CA ARG A 272 49.12 -20.70 -66.90
C ARG A 272 49.94 -22.00 -66.93
N GLU A 273 50.47 -22.43 -65.78
CA GLU A 273 51.27 -23.65 -65.69
C GLU A 273 50.47 -24.90 -66.00
N LYS A 274 49.20 -24.95 -65.58
CA LYS A 274 48.28 -26.03 -65.95
C LYS A 274 48.14 -26.13 -67.46
N HIS A 275 47.91 -25.01 -68.15
CA HIS A 275 47.77 -25.01 -69.61
C HIS A 275 49.07 -25.41 -70.32
N LEU A 276 50.23 -24.90 -69.87
CA LEU A 276 51.54 -25.27 -70.44
C LEU A 276 51.87 -26.75 -70.23
N TRP A 277 51.55 -27.31 -69.07
CA TRP A 277 51.74 -28.72 -68.76
C TRP A 277 50.79 -29.61 -69.59
N GLU A 278 49.51 -29.26 -69.70
CA GLU A 278 48.53 -29.97 -70.55
C GLU A 278 48.94 -29.95 -72.03
N ALA A 279 49.57 -28.85 -72.47
CA ALA A 279 50.18 -28.71 -73.79
C ALA A 279 51.55 -29.41 -73.94
N LYS A 280 52.07 -30.04 -72.88
CA LYS A 280 53.38 -30.72 -72.81
C LYS A 280 54.59 -29.80 -73.08
N ILE A 281 54.47 -28.52 -72.72
CA ILE A 281 55.51 -27.50 -72.89
C ILE A 281 56.36 -27.35 -71.61
N SER A 282 55.73 -27.37 -70.43
CA SER A 282 56.41 -27.29 -69.12
C SER A 282 56.44 -28.63 -68.39
N ALA A 283 57.30 -28.73 -67.35
CA ALA A 283 57.43 -29.94 -66.55
C ALA A 283 56.25 -30.09 -65.55
N GLU A 284 55.88 -31.34 -65.23
CA GLU A 284 54.83 -31.61 -64.23
C GLU A 284 55.17 -31.00 -62.85
N GLN A 285 56.45 -30.95 -62.51
CA GLN A 285 56.93 -30.32 -61.27
C GLN A 285 56.51 -28.85 -61.17
N ASP A 286 56.57 -28.08 -62.26
CA ASP A 286 56.21 -26.66 -62.29
C ASP A 286 54.69 -26.48 -62.03
N TYR A 287 53.87 -27.34 -62.65
CA TYR A 287 52.43 -27.40 -62.39
C TYR A 287 52.12 -27.74 -60.92
N LEU A 288 52.77 -28.78 -60.36
CA LEU A 288 52.55 -29.19 -58.97
C LEU A 288 52.98 -28.09 -57.99
N GLN A 289 54.09 -27.40 -58.26
CA GLN A 289 54.56 -26.27 -57.46
C GLN A 289 53.59 -25.09 -57.53
N ALA A 290 53.09 -24.75 -58.72
CA ALA A 290 52.07 -23.70 -58.87
C ALA A 290 50.76 -24.07 -58.16
N ARG A 291 50.36 -25.35 -58.19
CA ARG A 291 49.19 -25.87 -57.46
C ARG A 291 49.36 -25.75 -55.96
N GLN A 292 50.54 -26.08 -55.44
CA GLN A 292 50.86 -25.94 -54.03
C GLN A 292 50.81 -24.46 -53.61
N ALA A 293 51.48 -23.56 -54.34
CA ALA A 293 51.48 -22.13 -54.06
C ALA A 293 50.06 -21.53 -54.07
N MET A 294 49.20 -21.96 -55.00
CA MET A 294 47.79 -21.55 -55.02
C MET A 294 47.04 -22.00 -53.76
N ARG A 295 47.22 -23.26 -53.33
CA ARG A 295 46.57 -23.80 -52.11
C ARG A 295 47.07 -23.10 -50.85
N GLU A 296 48.35 -22.83 -50.74
CA GLU A 296 48.93 -22.09 -49.61
C GLU A 296 48.35 -20.68 -49.51
N ALA A 297 48.24 -19.97 -50.65
CA ALA A 297 47.62 -18.66 -50.69
C ALA A 297 46.12 -18.70 -50.36
N GLU A 298 45.41 -19.76 -50.75
CA GLU A 298 44.00 -19.97 -50.41
C GLU A 298 43.79 -20.17 -48.90
N ILE A 299 44.64 -20.99 -48.27
CA ILE A 299 44.67 -21.18 -46.81
C ILE A 299 44.96 -19.84 -46.10
N ALA A 300 45.91 -19.05 -46.61
CA ALA A 300 46.22 -17.74 -46.03
C ALA A 300 45.02 -16.78 -46.05
N VAL A 301 44.26 -16.74 -47.15
CA VAL A 301 43.02 -15.95 -47.24
C VAL A 301 41.98 -16.43 -46.22
N HIS A 302 41.72 -17.74 -46.14
CA HIS A 302 40.78 -18.28 -45.16
C HIS A 302 41.20 -17.95 -43.72
N ASN A 303 42.49 -18.11 -43.39
CA ASN A 303 43.02 -17.77 -42.06
C ASN A 303 42.80 -16.30 -41.72
N ALA A 304 43.06 -15.38 -42.65
CA ALA A 304 42.83 -13.95 -42.44
C ALA A 304 41.33 -13.62 -42.27
N GLN A 305 40.45 -14.27 -43.03
CA GLN A 305 38.99 -14.12 -42.89
C GLN A 305 38.50 -14.61 -41.53
N HIS A 306 38.96 -15.79 -41.07
CA HIS A 306 38.59 -16.33 -39.77
C HIS A 306 39.06 -15.44 -38.61
N LYS A 307 40.27 -14.86 -38.69
CA LYS A 307 40.76 -13.89 -37.70
C LYS A 307 39.85 -12.67 -37.60
N LEU A 308 39.42 -12.10 -38.73
CA LEU A 308 38.49 -10.95 -38.74
C LEU A 308 37.12 -11.30 -38.15
N MET A 309 36.58 -12.47 -38.48
CA MET A 309 35.30 -12.95 -37.93
C MET A 309 35.37 -13.13 -36.40
N ALA A 310 36.47 -13.66 -35.86
CA ALA A 310 36.68 -13.82 -34.42
C ALA A 310 36.65 -12.47 -33.69
N LEU A 311 37.18 -11.41 -34.32
CA LEU A 311 37.15 -10.04 -33.83
C LEU A 311 35.77 -9.35 -34.01
N GLY A 312 34.78 -10.05 -34.56
CA GLY A 312 33.45 -9.50 -34.85
C GLY A 312 33.45 -8.47 -35.98
N ALA A 313 34.51 -8.42 -36.79
CA ALA A 313 34.61 -7.54 -37.94
C ALA A 313 34.10 -8.24 -39.20
N SER A 314 33.42 -7.50 -40.08
CA SER A 314 33.01 -8.04 -41.37
C SER A 314 34.25 -8.37 -42.23
N PRO A 315 34.31 -9.57 -42.85
CA PRO A 315 35.39 -9.95 -43.77
C PRO A 315 35.29 -9.25 -45.13
N THR A 316 34.21 -8.50 -45.38
CA THR A 316 34.03 -7.73 -46.62
C THR A 316 34.89 -6.47 -46.59
N VAL A 317 36.08 -6.54 -47.20
CA VAL A 317 36.94 -5.40 -47.46
C VAL A 317 36.74 -5.00 -48.92
N SER A 318 35.98 -3.93 -49.17
CA SER A 318 35.81 -3.42 -50.53
C SER A 318 36.87 -2.36 -50.82
N VAL A 319 37.76 -2.64 -51.78
CA VAL A 319 38.89 -1.78 -52.15
C VAL A 319 38.43 -0.53 -52.90
N ASN A 320 37.20 -0.52 -53.43
CA ASN A 320 36.72 0.50 -54.36
C ASN A 320 36.01 1.69 -53.69
N SER A 321 35.95 1.75 -52.36
CA SER A 321 35.08 2.72 -51.66
C SER A 321 35.74 3.36 -50.45
N GLY A 322 36.95 3.91 -50.58
CA GLY A 322 37.58 4.79 -49.56
C GLY A 322 37.48 4.26 -48.12
N THR A 323 37.40 2.95 -47.94
CA THR A 323 36.90 2.36 -46.70
C THR A 323 38.05 2.35 -45.72
N LEU A 324 37.95 3.20 -44.70
CA LEU A 324 38.95 3.33 -43.65
C LEU A 324 39.20 1.95 -43.02
N LEU A 325 40.39 1.37 -43.27
CA LEU A 325 40.76 0.01 -42.83
C LEU A 325 40.71 -0.15 -41.31
N ASN A 326 40.87 0.95 -40.58
CA ASN A 326 40.79 1.02 -39.12
C ASN A 326 39.37 1.14 -38.56
N ARG A 327 38.34 1.38 -39.38
CA ARG A 327 36.98 1.67 -38.88
C ARG A 327 36.30 0.41 -38.33
N TYR A 328 36.02 0.41 -37.03
CA TYR A 328 35.34 -0.66 -36.29
C TYR A 328 34.00 -0.15 -35.76
N GLU A 329 32.92 -0.82 -36.15
CA GLU A 329 31.55 -0.45 -35.74
C GLU A 329 31.10 -1.30 -34.57
N ILE A 330 30.69 -0.63 -33.50
CA ILE A 330 30.12 -1.25 -32.31
C ILE A 330 28.61 -1.25 -32.47
N ARG A 331 27.99 -2.43 -32.38
CA ARG A 331 26.58 -2.63 -32.71
C ARG A 331 25.79 -3.18 -31.53
N ALA A 332 24.49 -2.88 -31.49
CA ALA A 332 23.59 -3.41 -30.48
C ALA A 332 23.42 -4.95 -30.62
N PRO A 333 23.53 -5.73 -29.52
CA PRO A 333 23.40 -7.18 -29.57
C PRO A 333 21.95 -7.67 -29.72
N PHE A 334 20.98 -6.87 -29.28
CA PHE A 334 19.54 -7.13 -29.34
C PHE A 334 18.74 -5.80 -29.36
N ASP A 335 17.42 -5.90 -29.51
CA ASP A 335 16.50 -4.76 -29.45
C ASP A 335 16.33 -4.30 -28.00
N GLY A 336 16.61 -3.03 -27.69
CA GLY A 336 16.54 -2.56 -26.30
C GLY A 336 16.72 -1.05 -26.18
N MET A 337 16.96 -0.59 -24.95
CA MET A 337 17.24 0.81 -24.64
C MET A 337 18.65 0.96 -24.09
N VAL A 338 19.35 2.02 -24.50
CA VAL A 338 20.63 2.42 -23.92
C VAL A 338 20.38 3.01 -22.53
N VAL A 339 20.69 2.25 -21.48
CA VAL A 339 20.47 2.66 -20.08
C VAL A 339 21.70 3.30 -19.46
N GLU A 340 22.88 3.07 -20.03
CA GLU A 340 24.10 3.77 -19.67
C GLU A 340 24.97 4.03 -20.91
N LYS A 341 25.77 5.10 -20.84
CA LYS A 341 26.72 5.51 -21.89
C LYS A 341 27.98 6.04 -21.22
N HIS A 342 29.09 5.31 -21.37
CA HIS A 342 30.40 5.61 -20.79
C HIS A 342 31.44 5.76 -21.90
N ILE A 343 31.13 6.58 -22.91
CA ILE A 343 31.98 6.79 -24.07
C ILE A 343 31.79 8.19 -24.66
N ALA A 344 32.88 8.87 -24.98
CA ALA A 344 32.91 10.19 -25.59
C ALA A 344 33.69 10.22 -26.91
N LEU A 345 33.37 11.20 -27.76
CA LEU A 345 34.09 11.45 -29.02
C LEU A 345 35.56 11.78 -28.74
N GLY A 346 36.49 11.14 -29.45
CA GLY A 346 37.94 11.34 -29.29
C GLY A 346 38.57 10.58 -28.12
N GLU A 347 37.79 9.89 -27.30
CA GLU A 347 38.29 9.06 -26.21
C GLU A 347 39.02 7.82 -26.74
N ALA A 348 40.03 7.33 -26.01
CA ALA A 348 40.67 6.05 -26.30
C ALA A 348 40.03 4.95 -25.44
N VAL A 349 39.50 3.90 -26.07
CA VAL A 349 38.83 2.79 -25.39
C VAL A 349 39.63 1.49 -25.52
N LYS A 350 39.53 0.62 -24.51
CA LYS A 350 40.17 -0.69 -24.43
C LYS A 350 39.16 -1.83 -24.56
N GLU A 351 39.65 -3.04 -24.79
CA GLU A 351 38.89 -4.26 -25.14
C GLU A 351 37.98 -4.81 -24.03
N ASP A 352 38.03 -4.20 -22.84
CA ASP A 352 37.28 -4.54 -21.63
C ASP A 352 36.41 -3.38 -21.11
N ALA A 353 36.46 -2.22 -21.78
CA ALA A 353 35.71 -1.04 -21.35
C ALA A 353 34.21 -1.23 -21.61
N SER A 354 33.40 -1.19 -20.55
CA SER A 354 31.94 -1.13 -20.67
C SER A 354 31.54 0.27 -21.16
N ILE A 355 31.23 0.38 -22.45
CA ILE A 355 30.96 1.66 -23.12
C ILE A 355 29.47 1.98 -23.24
N PHE A 356 28.62 0.95 -23.26
CA PHE A 356 27.18 1.08 -23.18
C PHE A 356 26.60 -0.05 -22.34
N THR A 357 25.52 0.23 -21.63
CA THR A 357 24.66 -0.80 -21.08
C THR A 357 23.33 -0.73 -21.83
N ILE A 358 22.90 -1.86 -22.41
CA ILE A 358 21.62 -1.97 -23.13
C ILE A 358 20.74 -2.93 -22.36
N SER A 359 19.50 -2.53 -22.09
CA SER A 359 18.50 -3.37 -21.44
C SER A 359 17.22 -3.41 -22.26
N ASP A 360 16.62 -4.59 -22.39
CA ASP A 360 15.22 -4.70 -22.78
C ASP A 360 14.34 -4.42 -21.56
N LEU A 361 13.65 -3.28 -21.60
CA LEU A 361 12.82 -2.79 -20.51
C LEU A 361 11.37 -3.30 -20.58
N SER A 362 11.04 -4.22 -21.49
CA SER A 362 9.72 -4.86 -21.57
C SER A 362 9.41 -5.71 -20.32
N SER A 363 10.45 -6.14 -19.60
CA SER A 363 10.38 -6.79 -18.30
C SER A 363 11.38 -6.18 -17.33
N VAL A 364 10.96 -6.03 -16.07
CA VAL A 364 11.80 -5.54 -14.97
C VAL A 364 11.70 -6.46 -13.77
N TRP A 365 12.64 -6.34 -12.84
CA TRP A 365 12.57 -7.03 -11.57
C TRP A 365 12.12 -6.07 -10.48
N ALA A 366 11.12 -6.49 -9.71
CA ALA A 366 10.90 -5.96 -8.37
C ALA A 366 11.82 -6.73 -7.42
N GLU A 367 12.92 -6.09 -7.00
CA GLU A 367 13.84 -6.63 -6.00
C GLU A 367 13.33 -6.26 -4.60
N ILE A 368 13.09 -7.27 -3.78
CA ILE A 368 12.45 -7.17 -2.48
C ILE A 368 13.48 -7.50 -1.41
N ILE A 369 13.49 -6.72 -0.34
CA ILE A 369 14.33 -6.98 0.83
C ILE A 369 13.50 -7.75 1.86
N VAL A 370 13.90 -8.99 2.14
CA VAL A 370 13.19 -9.91 3.02
C VAL A 370 13.97 -10.08 4.32
N SER A 371 13.33 -9.82 5.46
CA SER A 371 13.94 -10.01 6.77
C SER A 371 13.91 -11.49 7.20
N ALA A 372 14.82 -11.90 8.09
CA ALA A 372 14.90 -13.29 8.53
C ALA A 372 13.58 -13.85 9.12
N LYS A 373 12.78 -13.01 9.79
CA LYS A 373 11.47 -13.42 10.33
C LYS A 373 10.42 -13.73 9.24
N ASP A 374 10.56 -13.12 8.06
CA ASP A 374 9.59 -13.22 6.97
C ASP A 374 9.99 -14.27 5.92
N LEU A 375 11.20 -14.84 6.01
CA LEU A 375 11.71 -15.86 5.08
C LEU A 375 10.85 -17.13 5.03
N ASN A 376 10.17 -17.47 6.12
CA ASN A 376 9.29 -18.63 6.15
C ASN A 376 8.07 -18.47 5.25
N VAL A 377 7.60 -17.23 5.05
CA VAL A 377 6.39 -16.91 4.27
C VAL A 377 6.71 -16.51 2.82
N VAL A 378 7.85 -15.84 2.60
CA VAL A 378 8.30 -15.45 1.24
C VAL A 378 8.98 -16.63 0.56
N ARG A 379 8.25 -17.31 -0.31
CA ARG A 379 8.74 -18.47 -1.09
C ARG A 379 8.50 -18.28 -2.58
N VAL A 380 9.34 -18.91 -3.39
CA VAL A 380 9.16 -18.98 -4.85
C VAL A 380 7.76 -19.53 -5.17
N GLY A 381 7.08 -18.93 -6.14
CA GLY A 381 5.72 -19.29 -6.56
C GLY A 381 4.60 -18.58 -5.79
N LYS A 382 4.91 -17.83 -4.72
CA LYS A 382 3.89 -17.03 -4.02
C LYS A 382 3.47 -15.83 -4.85
N LYS A 383 2.15 -15.57 -4.85
CA LYS A 383 1.57 -14.37 -5.45
C LYS A 383 1.80 -13.17 -4.54
N VAL A 384 2.09 -12.03 -5.15
CA VAL A 384 2.30 -10.77 -4.46
C VAL A 384 1.64 -9.63 -5.21
N THR A 385 1.31 -8.58 -4.47
CA THR A 385 0.86 -7.31 -5.01
C THR A 385 1.97 -6.28 -4.83
N ILE A 386 2.38 -5.64 -5.91
CA ILE A 386 3.40 -4.61 -5.93
C ILE A 386 2.70 -3.28 -6.07
N LYS A 387 3.02 -2.33 -5.18
CA LYS A 387 2.50 -0.96 -5.21
C LYS A 387 3.68 0.00 -5.40
N ALA A 388 3.55 0.92 -6.35
CA ALA A 388 4.50 2.02 -6.45
C ALA A 388 4.30 2.96 -5.25
N THR A 389 5.40 3.39 -4.62
CA THR A 389 5.30 4.28 -3.45
C THR A 389 4.94 5.72 -3.85
N ALA A 390 5.27 6.10 -5.08
CA ALA A 390 5.16 7.47 -5.57
C ALA A 390 3.85 7.78 -6.32
N PHE A 391 3.04 6.77 -6.69
CA PHE A 391 1.81 6.93 -7.46
C PHE A 391 0.93 5.68 -7.35
N ASP A 392 -0.37 5.82 -7.66
CA ASP A 392 -1.38 4.75 -7.52
C ASP A 392 -1.31 3.67 -8.63
N SER A 393 -0.10 3.16 -8.92
CA SER A 393 0.07 2.00 -9.78
C SER A 393 0.25 0.74 -8.94
N THR A 394 -0.51 -0.28 -9.33
CA THR A 394 -0.43 -1.60 -8.74
C THR A 394 -0.18 -2.64 -9.82
N ALA A 395 0.62 -3.66 -9.49
CA ALA A 395 0.82 -4.82 -10.33
C ALA A 395 0.74 -6.09 -9.48
N SER A 396 0.26 -7.17 -10.09
CA SER A 396 0.36 -8.50 -9.49
C SER A 396 1.57 -9.22 -10.09
N GLY A 397 2.27 -9.98 -9.26
CA GLY A 397 3.42 -10.76 -9.68
C GLY A 397 3.57 -12.05 -8.89
N ILE A 398 4.53 -12.86 -9.30
CA ILE A 398 4.89 -14.11 -8.62
C ILE A 398 6.36 -14.03 -8.23
N VAL A 399 6.68 -14.41 -6.99
CA VAL A 399 8.07 -14.51 -6.53
C VAL A 399 8.80 -15.54 -7.39
N SER A 400 9.76 -15.07 -8.18
CA SER A 400 10.54 -15.89 -9.11
C SER A 400 11.84 -16.42 -8.50
N TYR A 401 12.37 -15.70 -7.51
CA TYR A 401 13.61 -16.07 -6.83
C TYR A 401 13.63 -15.59 -5.39
N VAL A 402 14.23 -16.37 -4.50
CA VAL A 402 14.56 -15.99 -3.12
C VAL A 402 16.00 -16.38 -2.86
N GLY A 403 16.84 -15.42 -2.51
CA GLY A 403 18.25 -15.63 -2.26
C GLY A 403 18.49 -16.44 -0.99
N ALA A 404 19.40 -17.41 -1.08
CA ALA A 404 19.81 -18.24 0.05
C ALA A 404 20.79 -17.51 1.00
N LEU A 405 21.44 -16.45 0.50
CA LEU A 405 22.43 -15.68 1.25
C LEU A 405 21.76 -14.45 1.89
N MET A 406 21.99 -14.28 3.18
CA MET A 406 21.64 -13.07 3.90
C MET A 406 22.84 -12.14 3.95
N GLY A 407 22.60 -10.84 3.79
CA GLY A 407 23.65 -9.84 4.02
C GLY A 407 24.13 -9.90 5.47
N GLU A 408 25.43 -10.01 5.70
CA GLU A 408 25.99 -10.19 7.05
C GLU A 408 25.61 -9.05 8.00
N GLN A 409 25.59 -7.81 7.48
CA GLN A 409 25.23 -6.63 8.25
C GLN A 409 23.71 -6.43 8.37
N THR A 410 22.96 -6.64 7.30
CA THR A 410 21.53 -6.34 7.25
C THR A 410 20.66 -7.48 7.77
N ARG A 411 21.17 -8.71 7.79
CA ARG A 411 20.43 -9.96 8.06
C ARG A 411 19.17 -10.10 7.21
N THR A 412 19.25 -9.63 5.97
CA THR A 412 18.17 -9.68 4.99
C THR A 412 18.58 -10.51 3.78
N ALA A 413 17.63 -11.22 3.20
CA ALA A 413 17.76 -11.87 1.90
C ALA A 413 17.12 -11.01 0.81
N LYS A 414 17.55 -11.20 -0.44
CA LYS A 414 16.91 -10.59 -1.61
C LYS A 414 15.94 -11.57 -2.24
N ALA A 415 14.71 -11.14 -2.51
CA ALA A 415 13.77 -11.85 -3.35
C ALA A 415 13.49 -11.06 -4.63
N ARG A 416 13.07 -11.74 -5.69
CA ARG A 416 12.74 -11.09 -6.98
C ARG A 416 11.37 -11.50 -7.45
N VAL A 417 10.70 -10.56 -8.08
CA VAL A 417 9.44 -10.77 -8.79
C VAL A 417 9.62 -10.21 -10.19
N THR A 418 9.38 -11.04 -11.20
CA THR A 418 9.44 -10.60 -12.59
C THR A 418 8.14 -9.91 -12.96
N LEU A 419 8.24 -8.66 -13.41
CA LEU A 419 7.10 -7.83 -13.80
C LEU A 419 7.15 -7.55 -15.30
N ALA A 420 5.98 -7.63 -15.94
CA ALA A 420 5.78 -7.04 -17.24
C ALA A 420 5.78 -5.51 -17.10
N ASN A 421 6.39 -4.82 -18.04
CA ASN A 421 6.55 -3.37 -17.99
C ASN A 421 5.95 -2.67 -19.21
N PRO A 422 4.63 -2.80 -19.41
CA PRO A 422 3.97 -2.14 -20.53
C PRO A 422 4.09 -0.62 -20.37
N GLN A 423 4.32 0.08 -21.49
CA GLN A 423 4.54 1.52 -21.55
C GLN A 423 5.68 2.07 -20.65
N MET A 424 6.59 1.22 -20.16
CA MET A 424 7.68 1.60 -19.25
C MET A 424 7.19 2.28 -17.95
N ALA A 425 6.04 1.83 -17.43
CA ALA A 425 5.45 2.34 -16.20
C ALA A 425 6.34 2.05 -14.96
N TRP A 426 6.97 0.88 -14.93
CA TRP A 426 7.90 0.45 -13.89
C TRP A 426 9.33 0.83 -14.28
N ARG A 427 9.78 1.99 -13.80
CA ARG A 427 11.12 2.50 -14.09
C ARG A 427 12.13 1.96 -13.07
N PRO A 428 13.26 1.42 -13.51
CA PRO A 428 14.36 1.07 -12.61
C PRO A 428 14.79 2.25 -11.74
N GLY A 429 15.03 1.99 -10.45
CA GLY A 429 15.25 3.00 -9.41
C GLY A 429 13.99 3.36 -8.61
N LEU A 430 12.80 2.93 -9.03
CA LEU A 430 11.55 3.24 -8.33
C LEU A 430 11.40 2.40 -7.05
N PHE A 431 11.16 3.06 -5.92
CA PHE A 431 10.80 2.39 -4.67
C PHE A 431 9.38 1.83 -4.70
N ILE A 432 9.25 0.58 -4.29
CA ILE A 432 7.99 -0.15 -4.26
C ILE A 432 7.75 -0.77 -2.89
N THR A 433 6.47 -1.01 -2.63
CA THR A 433 6.00 -1.79 -1.50
C THR A 433 5.38 -3.07 -2.03
N VAL A 434 5.81 -4.22 -1.51
CA VAL A 434 5.28 -5.52 -1.91
C VAL A 434 4.48 -6.13 -0.78
N GLU A 435 3.22 -6.40 -1.05
CA GLU A 435 2.28 -7.05 -0.15
C GLU A 435 2.19 -8.53 -0.49
N LEU A 436 2.48 -9.38 0.49
CA LEU A 436 2.37 -10.83 0.40
C LEU A 436 1.40 -11.32 1.47
N VAL A 437 0.40 -12.12 1.07
CA VAL A 437 -0.50 -12.77 2.03
C VAL A 437 0.25 -13.93 2.70
N ALA A 438 0.56 -13.77 3.98
CA ALA A 438 1.32 -14.74 4.76
C ALA A 438 0.44 -15.89 5.27
N LYS A 439 -0.74 -15.57 5.78
CA LYS A 439 -1.69 -16.52 6.34
C LYS A 439 -3.11 -15.98 6.17
N GLU A 440 -4.06 -16.89 5.99
CA GLU A 440 -5.48 -16.62 6.07
C GLU A 440 -6.00 -17.39 7.30
N THR A 441 -6.67 -16.68 8.21
CA THR A 441 -7.19 -17.26 9.45
C THR A 441 -8.68 -16.98 9.52
N GLU A 442 -9.48 -18.03 9.70
CA GLU A 442 -10.90 -17.89 9.99
C GLU A 442 -11.09 -17.50 11.45
N VAL A 443 -11.85 -16.43 11.69
CA VAL A 443 -12.19 -15.95 13.02
C VAL A 443 -13.71 -15.99 13.19
N PRO A 444 -14.22 -16.30 14.41
CA PRO A 444 -15.66 -16.48 14.63
C PRO A 444 -16.46 -15.18 14.58
N VAL A 445 -15.82 -14.05 14.96
CA VAL A 445 -16.44 -12.72 14.94
C VAL A 445 -15.44 -11.72 14.36
N ALA A 446 -15.82 -11.10 13.25
CA ALA A 446 -15.14 -9.96 12.67
C ALA A 446 -16.15 -8.88 12.28
N VAL A 447 -15.64 -7.65 12.24
CA VAL A 447 -16.38 -6.46 11.82
C VAL A 447 -15.55 -5.67 10.80
N SER A 448 -16.21 -4.81 10.04
CA SER A 448 -15.52 -3.82 9.22
C SER A 448 -14.60 -2.95 10.09
N SER A 449 -13.34 -2.79 9.69
CA SER A 449 -12.39 -1.94 10.42
C SER A 449 -12.87 -0.48 10.52
N ASP A 450 -13.65 -0.01 9.53
CA ASP A 450 -14.22 1.35 9.49
C ASP A 450 -15.32 1.59 10.55
N ALA A 451 -15.89 0.52 11.09
CA ALA A 451 -16.92 0.59 12.13
C ALA A 451 -16.35 0.85 13.53
N ILE A 452 -15.06 0.60 13.72
CA ILE A 452 -14.40 0.71 15.01
C ILE A 452 -14.03 2.16 15.26
N GLN A 453 -14.60 2.74 16.31
CA GLN A 453 -14.30 4.09 16.78
C GLN A 453 -13.45 4.05 18.05
N THR A 454 -12.79 5.15 18.37
CA THR A 454 -12.09 5.31 19.64
C THR A 454 -12.85 6.28 20.54
N ILE A 455 -13.27 5.84 21.72
CA ILE A 455 -13.96 6.64 22.74
C ILE A 455 -13.23 6.42 24.05
N ASN A 456 -12.78 7.50 24.70
CA ASN A 456 -12.00 7.45 25.95
C ASN A 456 -10.80 6.47 25.87
N ASP A 457 -10.04 6.53 24.75
CA ASP A 457 -8.91 5.65 24.42
C ASP A 457 -9.21 4.14 24.34
N LYS A 458 -10.50 3.76 24.35
CA LYS A 458 -10.95 2.38 24.16
C LYS A 458 -11.56 2.20 22.76
N PRO A 459 -11.27 1.08 22.08
CA PRO A 459 -11.95 0.74 20.84
C PRO A 459 -13.41 0.37 21.14
N THR A 460 -14.32 1.00 20.41
CA THR A 460 -15.76 0.96 20.65
C THR A 460 -16.48 0.81 19.33
N ILE A 461 -17.53 -0.01 19.32
CA ILE A 461 -18.42 -0.20 18.18
C ILE A 461 -19.84 0.22 18.56
N PHE A 462 -20.59 0.78 17.62
CA PHE A 462 -22.00 1.14 17.86
C PHE A 462 -22.91 0.00 17.43
N ILE A 463 -23.55 -0.66 18.40
CA ILE A 463 -24.49 -1.75 18.15
C ILE A 463 -25.90 -1.20 17.91
N ARG A 464 -26.62 -1.75 16.94
CA ARG A 464 -27.99 -1.35 16.62
C ARG A 464 -28.95 -1.95 17.64
N VAL A 465 -29.82 -1.10 18.17
CA VAL A 465 -30.92 -1.48 19.07
C VAL A 465 -32.24 -0.86 18.61
N PRO A 466 -33.39 -1.35 19.09
CA PRO A 466 -34.66 -0.67 18.84
C PRO A 466 -34.61 0.81 19.25
N GLY A 467 -34.89 1.71 18.31
CA GLY A 467 -34.89 3.15 18.54
C GLY A 467 -33.52 3.84 18.63
N GLY A 468 -32.41 3.18 18.26
CA GLY A 468 -31.12 3.86 18.20
C GLY A 468 -29.88 2.97 18.21
N PHE A 469 -28.79 3.48 18.79
CA PHE A 469 -27.50 2.79 18.90
C PHE A 469 -26.91 2.85 20.31
N ILE A 470 -26.03 1.90 20.63
CA ILE A 470 -25.32 1.88 21.91
C ILE A 470 -23.83 1.73 21.66
N ALA A 471 -23.03 2.51 22.39
CA ALA A 471 -21.58 2.39 22.41
C ALA A 471 -21.16 1.13 23.18
N GLN A 472 -20.62 0.14 22.48
CA GLN A 472 -20.14 -1.12 23.04
C GLN A 472 -18.60 -1.16 22.98
N PRO A 473 -17.89 -1.09 24.11
CA PRO A 473 -16.45 -1.34 24.15
C PRO A 473 -16.13 -2.76 23.69
N ILE A 474 -15.06 -2.91 22.91
CA ILE A 474 -14.63 -4.19 22.33
C ILE A 474 -13.14 -4.43 22.56
N THR A 475 -12.71 -5.68 22.44
CA THR A 475 -11.29 -6.04 22.35
C THR A 475 -10.99 -6.54 20.96
N THR A 476 -10.04 -5.92 20.26
CA THR A 476 -9.69 -6.26 18.87
C THR A 476 -8.55 -7.28 18.79
N GLY A 477 -8.55 -8.06 17.72
CA GLY A 477 -7.55 -9.10 17.43
C GLY A 477 -6.84 -8.87 16.09
N LEU A 478 -6.73 -9.93 15.29
CA LEU A 478 -6.17 -9.86 13.94
C LEU A 478 -6.92 -8.84 13.07
N SER A 479 -6.20 -8.11 12.23
CA SER A 479 -6.80 -7.21 11.25
C SER A 479 -6.02 -7.26 9.94
N ASP A 480 -6.74 -7.15 8.82
CA ASP A 480 -6.17 -6.97 7.49
C ASP A 480 -6.39 -5.54 6.93
N GLY A 481 -6.83 -4.63 7.80
CA GLY A 481 -7.14 -3.24 7.48
C GLY A 481 -8.51 -3.01 6.85
N LYS A 482 -9.21 -4.07 6.41
CA LYS A 482 -10.61 -4.00 5.96
C LYS A 482 -11.55 -4.61 6.97
N VAL A 483 -11.15 -5.74 7.54
CA VAL A 483 -11.86 -6.43 8.61
C VAL A 483 -10.95 -6.62 9.81
N THR A 484 -11.56 -6.55 10.99
CA THR A 484 -10.89 -6.72 12.28
C THR A 484 -11.63 -7.77 13.10
N GLU A 485 -10.88 -8.73 13.62
CA GLU A 485 -11.34 -9.73 14.58
C GLU A 485 -11.75 -9.06 15.88
N ILE A 486 -12.87 -9.49 16.45
CA ILE A 486 -13.31 -9.11 17.78
C ILE A 486 -13.12 -10.29 18.71
N VAL A 487 -12.22 -10.14 19.68
CA VAL A 487 -11.88 -11.18 20.67
C VAL A 487 -12.89 -11.17 21.82
N ALA A 488 -13.41 -10.00 22.19
CA ALA A 488 -14.40 -9.83 23.26
C ALA A 488 -15.26 -8.57 23.05
N GLY A 489 -16.44 -8.55 23.67
CA GLY A 489 -17.36 -7.40 23.69
C GLY A 489 -18.48 -7.42 22.63
N LEU A 490 -18.40 -8.33 21.65
CA LEU A 490 -19.41 -8.46 20.59
C LEU A 490 -19.72 -9.94 20.31
N MET A 491 -20.99 -10.29 20.19
CA MET A 491 -21.42 -11.65 19.86
C MET A 491 -21.61 -11.83 18.34
N PRO A 492 -21.49 -13.07 17.82
CA PRO A 492 -21.94 -13.37 16.47
C PRO A 492 -23.43 -13.05 16.30
N GLY A 493 -23.81 -12.44 15.18
CA GLY A 493 -25.19 -12.04 14.90
C GLY A 493 -25.58 -10.65 15.39
N THR A 494 -24.73 -9.95 16.17
CA THR A 494 -25.01 -8.58 16.60
C THR A 494 -24.94 -7.62 15.40
N GLU A 495 -25.98 -6.80 15.23
CA GLU A 495 -26.00 -5.76 14.21
C GLU A 495 -25.25 -4.51 14.71
N TYR A 496 -24.39 -3.94 13.87
CA TYR A 496 -23.53 -2.81 14.20
C TYR A 496 -23.49 -1.78 13.07
N ALA A 497 -23.23 -0.51 13.41
CA ALA A 497 -23.07 0.58 12.45
C ALA A 497 -21.71 0.54 11.75
N VAL A 498 -21.70 0.64 10.43
CA VAL A 498 -20.48 0.68 9.60
C VAL A 498 -20.22 2.11 9.15
N ASN A 499 -20.99 2.58 8.16
CA ASN A 499 -20.91 3.95 7.67
C ASN A 499 -21.66 4.87 8.63
N GLY A 500 -21.17 6.09 8.84
CA GLY A 500 -21.82 7.09 9.70
C GLY A 500 -21.62 6.87 11.20
N SER A 501 -20.76 5.94 11.63
CA SER A 501 -20.41 5.74 13.05
C SER A 501 -19.84 6.99 13.73
N PHE A 502 -19.23 7.91 12.97
CA PHE A 502 -18.83 9.24 13.45
C PHE A 502 -20.00 10.16 13.79
N VAL A 503 -21.11 10.08 13.06
CA VAL A 503 -22.34 10.86 13.33
C VAL A 503 -22.93 10.40 14.66
N ILE A 504 -23.01 9.09 14.88
CA ILE A 504 -23.47 8.49 16.14
C ILE A 504 -22.60 8.96 17.31
N LYS A 505 -21.26 8.94 17.15
CA LYS A 505 -20.32 9.47 18.15
C LYS A 505 -20.55 10.96 18.44
N SER A 506 -20.88 11.75 17.43
CA SER A 506 -21.13 13.18 17.58
C SER A 506 -22.43 13.47 18.36
N GLU A 507 -23.49 12.68 18.12
CA GLU A 507 -24.75 12.77 18.88
C GLU A 507 -24.57 12.33 20.35
N GLN A 508 -23.74 11.30 20.60
CA GLN A 508 -23.38 10.91 21.97
C GLN A 508 -22.71 12.06 22.74
N GLY A 509 -21.79 12.79 22.10
CA GLY A 509 -21.12 13.94 22.72
C GLY A 509 -22.06 15.09 23.08
N LYS A 510 -23.16 15.28 22.34
CA LYS A 510 -24.18 16.29 22.64
C LYS A 510 -25.05 15.89 23.84
N ALA A 511 -25.43 14.62 23.94
CA ALA A 511 -26.24 14.10 25.05
C ALA A 511 -25.48 14.10 26.38
N GLY A 512 -24.15 13.88 26.36
CA GLY A 512 -23.30 13.99 27.55
C GLY A 512 -23.17 15.42 28.08
N ALA A 513 -23.09 16.41 27.18
CA ALA A 513 -22.96 17.83 27.57
C ALA A 513 -24.23 18.41 28.23
N SER A 514 -25.41 17.80 28.01
CA SER A 514 -26.67 18.23 28.67
C SER A 514 -26.82 17.73 30.11
N HIS A 515 -25.95 16.85 30.60
CA HIS A 515 -25.99 16.32 31.96
C HIS A 515 -24.91 16.89 32.90
N GLU A 516 -24.02 17.78 32.42
CA GLU A 516 -22.99 18.45 33.24
C GLU A 516 -23.43 19.82 33.84
N HIS A 517 -24.72 20.07 34.02
CA HIS A 517 -25.24 21.32 34.59
C HIS A 517 -25.90 21.17 35.96
#